data_AF-A0A165UBR6-F1
#
_entry.id   AF-A0A165UBR6-F1
#
_cell.length_a   1.000
_cell.length_b   1.000
_cell.length_c   1.000
_cell.angle_alpha   90.00
_cell.angle_beta   90.00
_cell.angle_gamma   90.00
#
_symmetry.space_group_name_H-M   'P 1'
#
loop_
_entity.id
_entity.type
_entity.pdbx_description
1 polymer ?
#
loop_
_entity_poly.entity_id
_entity_poly.type
_entity_poly.pdbx_seq_one_letter_code
_entity_poly.pdbx_strand_id
1 'polypeptide(L)'
;MDPKELQQLKAGIQKARKQEVNFAYSPNKNPKEDDALIIHPRKKPKMLLVAVKKETQNPKSMCGVVTIKSKEMTIECVGKPPTQGLIKMMRKFLISQKLNFKIHVKDEEGNTVHSDHAEEEGAETPDHMLDTFSHETDEVSDTGSDEAFTDEELAASGENLEDIEADEDTSAEDAAAAAAEDAAQEEILRDKLTSILAAITHKVEKALGKDDEYDVALKQQLSLIETAVNALDDTGTQVGVKAILALIAQQPAAKKVDQQEVAAAIKELTIQRTTAESNISSLMSSLKNHSDPRMRLIAAKGPSAALLGNASLLQGNLDLVLRDLKAWGGAPADKRPAVAKKLSASIATLNSHMESDNLINLLEKNPLGVSVSIKKPIASALKDLEQKISV
;
A
#
# COMPACT_ATOMS: atom_id res chain seq x y z
N MET A 1 -13.60 -31.30 3.54
CA MET A 1 -12.60 -31.92 2.65
C MET A 1 -13.06 -33.35 2.44
N ASP A 2 -12.94 -33.91 1.24
CA ASP A 2 -13.38 -35.29 1.01
C ASP A 2 -12.50 -36.28 1.79
N PRO A 3 -13.07 -37.40 2.29
CA PRO A 3 -12.30 -38.37 3.08
C PRO A 3 -11.11 -38.97 2.32
N LYS A 4 -11.18 -39.02 0.99
CA LYS A 4 -10.09 -39.45 0.10
C LYS A 4 -8.93 -38.45 0.08
N GLU A 5 -9.22 -37.15 0.09
CA GLU A 5 -8.22 -36.09 0.06
C GLU A 5 -7.53 -35.95 1.42
N LEU A 6 -8.28 -36.10 2.51
CA LEU A 6 -7.73 -36.13 3.86
C LEU A 6 -6.76 -37.32 4.04
N GLN A 7 -7.06 -38.47 3.43
CA GLN A 7 -6.16 -39.63 3.44
C GLN A 7 -4.88 -39.37 2.62
N GLN A 8 -5.00 -38.69 1.49
CA GLN A 8 -3.84 -38.28 0.68
C GLN A 8 -2.96 -37.25 1.41
N LEU A 9 -3.56 -36.29 2.10
CA LEU A 9 -2.85 -35.31 2.92
C LEU A 9 -2.07 -36.00 4.06
N LYS A 10 -2.71 -36.91 4.80
CA LYS A 10 -2.04 -37.69 5.85
C LYS A 10 -0.91 -38.55 5.30
N ALA A 11 -1.09 -39.18 4.14
CA ALA A 11 -0.04 -39.95 3.47
C ALA A 11 1.11 -39.05 2.98
N GLY A 12 0.82 -37.84 2.49
CA GLY A 12 1.80 -36.83 2.11
C GLY A 12 2.64 -36.36 3.30
N ILE A 13 1.99 -36.08 4.44
CA ILE A 13 2.64 -35.71 5.71
C ILE A 13 3.52 -36.84 6.25
N GLN A 14 3.06 -38.09 6.18
CA GLN A 14 3.86 -39.24 6.62
C GLN A 14 5.12 -39.42 5.76
N LYS A 15 5.06 -39.06 4.47
CA LYS A 15 6.23 -39.05 3.58
C LYS A 15 7.13 -37.83 3.84
N ALA A 16 6.56 -36.66 4.13
CA ALA A 16 7.27 -35.45 4.52
C ALA A 16 8.10 -35.60 5.81
N ARG A 17 7.77 -36.58 6.65
CA ARG A 17 8.54 -36.97 7.84
C ARG A 17 9.79 -37.80 7.52
N LYS A 18 9.84 -38.45 6.36
CA LYS A 18 10.95 -39.33 5.94
C LYS A 18 11.90 -38.65 4.97
N GLN A 19 11.38 -37.75 4.14
CA GLN A 19 12.11 -37.04 3.10
C GLN A 19 11.44 -35.70 2.84
N GLU A 20 12.17 -34.76 2.27
CA GLU A 20 11.63 -33.47 1.82
C GLU A 20 10.64 -33.72 0.67
N VAL A 21 9.49 -33.06 0.73
CA VAL A 21 8.42 -33.24 -0.27
C VAL A 21 7.90 -31.91 -0.76
N ASN A 22 7.46 -31.87 -2.01
CA ASN A 22 6.91 -30.65 -2.59
C ASN A 22 5.48 -30.44 -2.10
N PHE A 23 5.12 -29.19 -1.85
CA PHE A 23 3.77 -28.79 -1.47
C PHE A 23 3.27 -27.59 -2.29
N ALA A 24 1.95 -27.46 -2.35
CA ALA A 24 1.28 -26.23 -2.75
C ALA A 24 0.03 -26.03 -1.89
N TYR A 25 -0.24 -24.77 -1.55
CA TYR A 25 -1.38 -24.34 -0.76
C TYR A 25 -2.07 -23.14 -1.41
N SER A 26 -3.40 -23.16 -1.41
CA SER A 26 -4.23 -22.02 -1.78
C SER A 26 -5.47 -21.99 -0.88
N PRO A 27 -5.76 -20.87 -0.21
CA PRO A 27 -7.02 -20.68 0.49
C PRO A 27 -8.17 -20.58 -0.50
N ASN A 28 -9.34 -21.07 -0.13
CA ASN A 28 -10.55 -20.88 -0.94
C ASN A 28 -11.13 -19.47 -0.72
N LYS A 29 -11.81 -18.90 -1.73
CA LYS A 29 -12.47 -17.58 -1.65
C LYS A 29 -13.73 -17.65 -0.78
N ASN A 30 -14.35 -18.83 -0.69
CA ASN A 30 -15.52 -19.08 0.14
C ASN A 30 -15.14 -19.67 1.50
N PRO A 31 -15.53 -19.08 2.64
CA PRO A 31 -15.25 -19.61 3.98
C PRO A 31 -16.04 -20.89 4.33
N LYS A 32 -16.92 -21.36 3.43
CA LYS A 32 -17.71 -22.60 3.57
C LYS A 32 -17.09 -23.80 2.84
N GLU A 33 -16.10 -23.57 1.99
CA GLU A 33 -15.37 -24.60 1.27
C GLU A 33 -13.99 -24.78 1.91
N ASP A 34 -13.47 -26.01 1.88
CA ASP A 34 -12.16 -26.29 2.45
C ASP A 34 -11.03 -25.71 1.58
N ASP A 35 -9.95 -25.27 2.24
CA ASP A 35 -8.73 -24.89 1.52
C ASP A 35 -8.09 -26.12 0.86
N ALA A 36 -7.37 -25.90 -0.24
CA ALA A 36 -6.64 -26.97 -0.91
C ALA A 36 -5.18 -26.96 -0.47
N LEU A 37 -4.73 -28.08 0.09
CA LEU A 37 -3.33 -28.36 0.42
C LEU A 37 -2.92 -29.68 -0.24
N ILE A 38 -2.04 -29.61 -1.23
CA ILE A 38 -1.52 -30.79 -1.92
C ILE A 38 -0.04 -30.98 -1.57
N ILE A 39 0.28 -32.17 -1.07
CA ILE A 39 1.65 -32.60 -0.76
C ILE A 39 2.00 -33.81 -1.62
N HIS A 40 3.04 -33.72 -2.44
CA HIS A 40 3.43 -34.81 -3.32
C HIS A 40 4.95 -34.97 -3.45
N PRO A 41 5.50 -36.19 -3.28
CA PRO A 41 6.95 -36.42 -3.24
C PRO A 41 7.67 -36.28 -4.60
N ARG A 42 6.95 -36.46 -5.72
CA ARG A 42 7.56 -36.52 -7.07
C ARG A 42 7.11 -35.41 -8.03
N LYS A 43 6.06 -34.67 -7.70
CA LYS A 43 5.50 -33.66 -8.62
C LYS A 43 6.19 -32.33 -8.32
N LYS A 44 6.59 -31.59 -9.36
CA LYS A 44 7.27 -30.30 -9.19
C LYS A 44 6.33 -29.28 -8.51
N PRO A 45 6.83 -28.38 -7.65
CA PRO A 45 6.00 -27.37 -6.96
C PRO A 45 5.14 -26.53 -7.92
N LYS A 46 5.66 -26.15 -9.08
CA LYS A 46 4.92 -25.41 -10.12
C LYS A 46 3.70 -26.17 -10.66
N MET A 47 3.76 -27.50 -10.78
CA MET A 47 2.61 -28.31 -11.22
C MET A 47 1.56 -28.46 -10.11
N LEU A 48 2.02 -28.54 -8.85
CA LEU A 48 1.13 -28.57 -7.70
C LEU A 48 0.39 -27.24 -7.54
N LEU A 49 1.06 -26.13 -7.82
CA LEU A 49 0.46 -24.80 -7.82
C LEU A 49 -0.70 -24.68 -8.82
N VAL A 50 -0.53 -25.20 -10.04
CA VAL A 50 -1.58 -25.20 -11.07
C VAL A 50 -2.78 -26.05 -10.63
N ALA A 51 -2.53 -27.21 -10.00
CA ALA A 51 -3.60 -28.08 -9.50
C ALA A 51 -4.41 -27.39 -8.38
N VAL A 52 -3.73 -26.79 -7.41
CA VAL A 52 -4.34 -26.11 -6.27
C VAL A 52 -5.08 -24.83 -6.70
N LYS A 53 -4.55 -24.09 -7.69
CA LYS A 53 -5.26 -22.95 -8.30
C LYS A 53 -6.51 -23.36 -9.08
N LYS A 54 -6.48 -24.51 -9.75
CA LYS A 54 -7.65 -25.05 -10.46
C LYS A 54 -8.77 -25.47 -9.51
N GLU A 55 -8.40 -25.95 -8.33
CA GLU A 55 -9.33 -26.43 -7.29
C GLU A 55 -9.96 -25.29 -6.48
N THR A 56 -9.18 -24.24 -6.16
CA THR A 56 -9.62 -23.15 -5.26
C THR A 56 -10.03 -21.86 -5.99
N GLN A 57 -9.74 -21.77 -7.29
CA GLN A 57 -9.94 -20.57 -8.12
C GLN A 57 -9.38 -19.27 -7.51
N ASN A 58 -8.39 -19.37 -6.61
CA ASN A 58 -7.83 -18.23 -5.88
C ASN A 58 -6.41 -17.90 -6.39
N PRO A 59 -6.11 -16.61 -6.70
CA PRO A 59 -4.77 -16.20 -7.12
C PRO A 59 -3.74 -16.21 -5.98
N LYS A 60 -4.17 -16.15 -4.71
CA LYS A 60 -3.28 -16.18 -3.54
C LYS A 60 -2.88 -17.63 -3.26
N SER A 61 -1.65 -17.99 -3.57
CA SER A 61 -1.18 -19.38 -3.41
C SER A 61 0.31 -19.42 -3.16
N MET A 62 0.79 -20.42 -2.42
CA MET A 62 2.21 -20.66 -2.18
C MET A 62 2.59 -22.07 -2.59
N CYS A 63 3.82 -22.24 -3.07
CA CYS A 63 4.41 -23.55 -3.34
C CYS A 63 5.85 -23.59 -2.89
N GLY A 64 6.33 -24.80 -2.61
CA GLY A 64 7.71 -24.98 -2.23
C GLY A 64 7.98 -26.40 -1.76
N VAL A 65 8.94 -26.53 -0.86
CA VAL A 65 9.36 -27.78 -0.23
C VAL A 65 8.97 -27.73 1.25
N VAL A 66 8.43 -28.83 1.74
CA VAL A 66 8.09 -29.01 3.16
C VAL A 66 8.88 -30.17 3.73
N THR A 67 9.46 -29.91 4.91
CA THR A 67 10.22 -30.87 5.69
C THR A 67 9.63 -30.91 7.10
N ILE A 68 9.19 -32.10 7.53
CA ILE A 68 8.56 -32.27 8.85
C ILE A 68 9.51 -33.04 9.76
N LYS A 69 10.01 -32.38 10.80
CA LYS A 69 10.79 -33.02 11.88
C LYS A 69 9.94 -33.07 13.13
N SER A 70 9.43 -34.25 13.47
CA SER A 70 8.57 -34.49 14.63
C SER A 70 7.31 -33.62 14.67
N LYS A 71 7.34 -32.48 15.38
CA LYS A 71 6.23 -31.53 15.56
C LYS A 71 6.52 -30.16 14.93
N GLU A 72 7.64 -30.03 14.23
CA GLU A 72 8.05 -28.82 13.51
C GLU A 72 7.94 -29.07 12.00
N MET A 73 7.24 -28.17 11.32
CA MET A 73 7.05 -28.15 9.88
C MET A 73 7.83 -26.96 9.32
N THR A 74 8.94 -27.25 8.65
CA THR A 74 9.74 -26.25 7.94
C THR A 74 9.30 -26.18 6.49
N ILE A 75 9.03 -24.98 6.01
CA ILE A 75 8.54 -24.70 4.67
C ILE A 75 9.54 -23.77 3.99
N GLU A 76 10.13 -24.25 2.90
CA GLU A 76 11.00 -23.49 2.02
C GLU A 76 10.19 -23.11 0.78
N CYS A 77 9.88 -21.82 0.62
CA CYS A 77 9.05 -21.35 -0.48
C CYS A 77 9.89 -21.13 -1.74
N VAL A 78 9.30 -21.41 -2.90
CA VAL A 78 9.90 -21.13 -4.21
C VAL A 78 9.12 -19.98 -4.84
N GLY A 79 9.81 -18.87 -5.13
CA GLY A 79 9.29 -17.61 -5.65
C GLY A 79 9.14 -16.53 -4.56
N LYS A 80 8.15 -15.64 -4.72
CA LYS A 80 7.90 -14.55 -3.77
C LYS A 80 7.61 -15.10 -2.36
N PRO A 81 8.22 -14.54 -1.29
CA PRO A 81 7.96 -14.99 0.07
C PRO A 81 6.47 -14.85 0.41
N PRO A 82 5.87 -15.86 1.06
CA PRO A 82 4.45 -15.84 1.38
C PRO A 82 4.15 -14.74 2.38
N THR A 83 3.02 -14.05 2.18
CA THR A 83 2.52 -13.04 3.13
C THR A 83 2.15 -13.69 4.46
N GLN A 84 2.34 -12.98 5.58
CA GLN A 84 2.03 -13.47 6.92
C GLN A 84 0.57 -13.94 7.06
N GLY A 85 -0.36 -13.32 6.32
CA GLY A 85 -1.77 -13.73 6.26
C GLY A 85 -1.98 -15.12 5.67
N LEU A 86 -1.23 -15.49 4.63
CA LEU A 86 -1.32 -16.81 3.99
C LEU A 86 -0.81 -17.91 4.92
N ILE A 87 0.25 -17.64 5.68
CA ILE A 87 0.80 -18.55 6.68
C ILE A 87 -0.21 -18.78 7.83
N LYS A 88 -0.88 -17.72 8.28
CA LYS A 88 -1.96 -17.82 9.30
C LYS A 88 -3.14 -18.65 8.80
N MET A 89 -3.56 -18.47 7.54
CA MET A 89 -4.66 -19.25 6.94
C MET A 89 -4.29 -20.73 6.84
N MET A 90 -3.09 -21.06 6.36
CA MET A 90 -2.58 -22.44 6.30
C MET A 90 -2.51 -23.09 7.68
N ARG A 91 -2.11 -22.36 8.73
CA ARG A 91 -2.13 -22.86 10.10
C ARG A 91 -3.55 -23.19 10.57
N LYS A 92 -4.51 -22.28 10.32
CA LYS A 92 -5.92 -22.48 10.67
C LYS A 92 -6.50 -23.72 9.96
N PHE A 93 -6.13 -23.92 8.70
CA PHE A 93 -6.49 -25.12 7.94
C PHE A 93 -5.91 -26.40 8.56
N LEU A 94 -4.61 -26.43 8.87
CA LEU A 94 -3.98 -27.61 9.48
C LEU A 94 -4.61 -27.94 10.85
N ILE A 95 -4.92 -26.93 11.67
CA ILE A 95 -5.60 -27.11 12.96
C ILE A 95 -7.02 -27.68 12.74
N SER A 96 -7.76 -27.17 11.76
CA SER A 96 -9.09 -27.69 11.39
C SER A 96 -9.05 -29.18 11.00
N GLN A 97 -7.97 -29.61 10.35
CA GLN A 97 -7.74 -31.02 9.99
C GLN A 97 -7.12 -31.87 11.13
N LYS A 98 -7.11 -31.35 12.38
CA LYS A 98 -6.51 -31.97 13.59
C LYS A 98 -5.00 -32.23 13.49
N LEU A 99 -4.29 -31.39 12.74
CA LEU A 99 -2.84 -31.44 12.55
C LEU A 99 -2.20 -30.21 13.18
N ASN A 100 -1.52 -30.37 14.32
CA ASN A 100 -0.88 -29.25 15.03
C ASN A 100 0.65 -29.32 14.85
N PHE A 101 1.21 -28.38 14.09
CA PHE A 101 2.64 -28.24 13.84
C PHE A 101 3.11 -26.81 14.15
N LYS A 102 4.34 -26.69 14.66
CA LYS A 102 5.05 -25.40 14.68
C LYS A 102 5.58 -25.13 13.27
N ILE A 103 5.15 -24.04 12.64
CA ILE A 103 5.48 -23.74 11.24
C ILE A 103 6.65 -22.76 11.19
N HIS A 104 7.74 -23.17 10.54
CA HIS A 104 8.90 -22.32 10.25
C HIS A 104 8.96 -22.04 8.75
N VAL A 105 8.89 -20.77 8.35
CA VAL A 105 8.94 -20.40 6.93
C VAL A 105 10.29 -19.78 6.59
N LYS A 106 10.96 -20.38 5.60
CA LYS A 106 12.23 -19.92 5.03
C LYS A 106 12.03 -19.45 3.59
N ASP A 107 12.76 -18.41 3.21
CA ASP A 107 12.81 -17.90 1.83
C ASP A 107 13.82 -18.67 0.96
N GLU A 108 13.89 -18.36 -0.34
CA GLU A 108 14.82 -18.96 -1.32
C GLU A 108 16.31 -18.84 -0.92
N GLU A 109 16.65 -17.87 -0.06
CA GLU A 109 18.02 -17.66 0.46
C GLU A 109 18.28 -18.38 1.80
N GLY A 110 17.35 -19.21 2.28
CA GLY A 110 17.48 -19.94 3.55
C GLY A 110 17.27 -19.08 4.81
N ASN A 111 16.95 -17.80 4.64
CA ASN A 111 16.64 -16.86 5.72
C ASN A 111 15.27 -17.14 6.33
N THR A 112 15.16 -17.08 7.66
CA THR A 112 13.90 -17.36 8.38
C THR A 112 13.00 -16.13 8.33
N VAL A 113 11.99 -16.15 7.47
CA VAL A 113 11.03 -15.03 7.29
C VAL A 113 9.99 -15.02 8.41
N HIS A 114 9.70 -16.20 8.99
CA HIS A 114 8.80 -16.31 10.13
C HIS A 114 9.17 -17.52 11.00
N SER A 115 9.53 -17.26 12.27
CA SER A 115 9.48 -18.28 13.33
C SER A 115 8.32 -17.94 14.26
N ASP A 116 7.53 -18.95 14.60
CA ASP A 116 6.42 -18.80 15.53
C ASP A 116 6.90 -19.19 16.93
N HIS A 117 7.11 -18.19 17.80
CA HIS A 117 7.17 -18.44 19.22
C HIS A 117 5.74 -18.77 19.66
N ALA A 118 5.54 -19.99 20.15
CA ALA A 118 4.31 -20.37 20.81
C ALA A 118 4.16 -19.52 22.06
N GLU A 119 3.22 -18.56 22.05
CA GLU A 119 2.61 -18.09 23.29
C GLU A 119 1.59 -19.16 23.69
N GLU A 120 1.95 -19.89 24.73
CA GLU A 120 1.06 -20.70 25.55
C GLU A 120 0.24 -19.73 26.41
N GLU A 121 -1.08 -19.65 26.19
CA GLU A 121 -2.14 -19.70 27.20
C GLU A 121 -3.47 -19.18 26.64
N GLY A 122 -4.57 -19.81 27.07
CA GLY A 122 -5.92 -19.29 26.92
C GLY A 122 -6.80 -20.06 25.95
N ALA A 123 -7.41 -21.15 26.42
CA ALA A 123 -8.57 -21.73 25.78
C ALA A 123 -9.74 -20.74 25.83
N GLU A 124 -10.15 -20.20 24.69
CA GLU A 124 -11.44 -19.50 24.55
C GLU A 124 -12.28 -20.14 23.44
N THR A 125 -13.51 -20.45 23.84
CA THR A 125 -14.54 -21.20 23.13
C THR A 125 -15.07 -20.47 21.89
N PRO A 126 -15.68 -21.22 20.94
CA PRO A 126 -16.17 -20.69 19.68
C PRO A 126 -17.50 -19.95 19.85
N ASP A 127 -17.46 -18.73 20.38
CA ASP A 127 -18.63 -17.84 20.39
C ASP A 127 -18.20 -16.37 20.49
N HIS A 128 -17.53 -15.87 19.45
CA HIS A 128 -17.66 -14.46 19.11
C HIS A 128 -17.69 -14.28 17.59
N MET A 129 -18.94 -14.33 17.14
CA MET A 129 -19.52 -13.83 15.92
C MET A 129 -18.82 -12.60 15.33
N LEU A 130 -18.72 -12.65 14.00
CA LEU A 130 -19.14 -11.57 13.09
C LEU A 130 -18.83 -10.15 13.54
N ASP A 131 -17.68 -9.63 13.13
CA ASP A 131 -17.68 -8.37 12.41
C ASP A 131 -16.38 -8.22 11.61
N THR A 132 -16.37 -7.37 10.60
CA THR A 132 -15.28 -7.12 9.62
C THR A 132 -15.18 -8.06 8.42
N PHE A 133 -16.31 -8.29 7.75
CA PHE A 133 -16.33 -8.33 6.29
C PHE A 133 -16.52 -6.90 5.76
N SER A 134 -15.52 -6.38 5.06
CA SER A 134 -15.51 -5.24 4.10
C SER A 134 -14.08 -4.70 4.10
N HIS A 135 -13.33 -4.52 3.01
CA HIS A 135 -13.62 -4.36 1.59
C HIS A 135 -12.23 -4.22 0.95
N GLU A 136 -11.75 -5.15 0.12
CA GLU A 136 -10.61 -4.86 -0.78
C GLU A 136 -10.79 -5.58 -2.11
N THR A 137 -10.85 -4.73 -3.13
CA THR A 137 -10.96 -4.98 -4.56
C THR A 137 -9.66 -5.49 -5.17
N ASP A 138 -9.82 -6.21 -6.27
CA ASP A 138 -8.82 -6.67 -7.23
C ASP A 138 -7.80 -5.60 -7.67
N GLU A 139 -6.58 -6.03 -8.03
CA GLU A 139 -6.14 -6.05 -9.42
C GLU A 139 -4.73 -6.65 -9.56
N VAL A 140 -4.63 -7.70 -10.39
CA VAL A 140 -3.38 -8.35 -10.81
C VAL A 140 -2.99 -7.84 -12.20
N SER A 141 -1.83 -7.19 -12.28
CA SER A 141 -1.15 -6.85 -13.53
C SER A 141 -0.29 -8.03 -14.00
N ASP A 142 -0.59 -8.54 -15.18
CA ASP A 142 0.22 -9.51 -15.93
C ASP A 142 1.04 -8.75 -16.99
N THR A 143 2.36 -8.74 -16.85
CA THR A 143 3.30 -8.28 -17.89
C THR A 143 4.68 -8.92 -17.70
N GLY A 144 5.23 -9.46 -18.79
CA GLY A 144 6.64 -9.84 -18.99
C GLY A 144 6.73 -11.03 -19.95
N SER A 145 6.86 -10.82 -21.27
CA SER A 145 8.13 -10.61 -22.04
C SER A 145 8.91 -11.93 -22.19
N ASP A 146 9.70 -12.24 -23.20
CA ASP A 146 10.32 -11.54 -24.34
C ASP A 146 10.94 -12.68 -25.20
N GLU A 147 11.26 -12.45 -26.47
CA GLU A 147 12.51 -12.95 -27.10
C GLU A 147 12.62 -12.34 -28.51
N ALA A 148 13.74 -11.65 -28.71
CA ALA A 148 14.13 -10.89 -29.88
C ALA A 148 14.87 -11.76 -30.91
N PHE A 149 14.82 -11.41 -32.19
CA PHE A 149 15.94 -11.60 -33.13
C PHE A 149 15.81 -10.62 -34.32
N THR A 150 16.96 -10.14 -34.78
CA THR A 150 17.25 -8.91 -35.52
C THR A 150 17.20 -9.02 -37.05
N ASP A 151 16.82 -7.92 -37.72
CA ASP A 151 17.05 -7.62 -39.14
C ASP A 151 18.53 -7.30 -39.40
N GLU A 152 19.18 -7.99 -40.36
CA GLU A 152 20.36 -7.49 -41.10
C GLU A 152 20.70 -8.38 -42.31
N GLU A 153 20.15 -8.10 -43.51
CA GLU A 153 20.90 -8.37 -44.75
C GLU A 153 20.43 -7.46 -45.91
N LEU A 154 21.30 -6.53 -46.25
CA LEU A 154 21.20 -5.56 -47.35
C LEU A 154 22.07 -6.07 -48.52
N ALA A 155 21.51 -5.98 -49.72
CA ALA A 155 22.18 -5.75 -51.00
C ALA A 155 23.14 -6.81 -51.58
N ALA A 156 22.72 -7.37 -52.73
CA ALA A 156 23.59 -7.51 -53.90
C ALA A 156 22.77 -7.65 -55.20
N SER A 157 23.00 -6.70 -56.12
CA SER A 157 23.06 -6.82 -57.60
C SER A 157 21.96 -7.59 -58.36
N GLY A 158 21.43 -7.13 -59.49
CA GLY A 158 21.85 -6.08 -60.41
C GLY A 158 21.10 -6.29 -61.74
N GLU A 159 20.81 -5.17 -62.40
CA GLU A 159 20.53 -4.96 -63.82
C GLU A 159 20.02 -6.16 -64.67
N ASN A 160 18.80 -6.04 -65.18
CA ASN A 160 18.65 -6.15 -66.63
C ASN A 160 17.51 -5.30 -67.19
N LEU A 161 17.85 -4.70 -68.32
CA LEU A 161 17.21 -3.64 -69.08
C LEU A 161 16.41 -4.29 -70.23
N GLU A 162 15.13 -3.93 -70.40
CA GLU A 162 14.34 -4.08 -71.63
C GLU A 162 13.03 -3.27 -71.38
N ASP A 163 12.95 -1.99 -71.74
CA ASP A 163 12.72 -1.44 -73.09
C ASP A 163 11.33 -1.79 -73.66
N ILE A 164 10.31 -1.01 -73.25
CA ILE A 164 9.09 -0.74 -74.04
C ILE A 164 8.74 0.75 -73.81
N GLU A 165 8.99 1.58 -74.82
CA GLU A 165 8.52 2.96 -74.89
C GLU A 165 7.02 3.05 -75.22
N ALA A 166 6.47 4.20 -74.84
CA ALA A 166 5.29 4.89 -75.37
C ALA A 166 3.90 4.29 -75.05
N ASP A 167 3.18 4.96 -74.15
CA ASP A 167 2.02 5.75 -74.58
C ASP A 167 1.63 6.78 -73.51
N GLU A 168 1.65 8.05 -73.92
CA GLU A 168 0.97 9.15 -73.24
C GLU A 168 -0.55 8.95 -73.41
N ASP A 169 -1.22 8.39 -72.41
CA ASP A 169 -2.63 8.68 -72.17
C ASP A 169 -2.94 8.47 -70.69
N THR A 170 -2.67 9.50 -69.89
CA THR A 170 -3.10 9.56 -68.49
C THR A 170 -4.60 9.77 -68.46
N SER A 171 -5.34 8.67 -68.63
CA SER A 171 -6.77 8.66 -68.41
C SER A 171 -7.07 9.00 -66.95
N ALA A 172 -8.11 9.80 -66.72
CA ALA A 172 -8.55 10.23 -65.40
C ALA A 172 -8.94 9.06 -64.46
N GLU A 173 -9.01 7.82 -64.96
CA GLU A 173 -9.30 6.62 -64.18
C GLU A 173 -8.09 6.10 -63.38
N ASP A 174 -6.85 6.20 -63.89
CA ASP A 174 -5.65 5.79 -63.13
C ASP A 174 -5.30 6.81 -62.02
N ALA A 175 -5.57 8.10 -62.25
CA ALA A 175 -5.45 9.13 -61.22
C ALA A 175 -6.55 8.98 -60.14
N ALA A 176 -7.75 8.53 -60.51
CA ALA A 176 -8.83 8.25 -59.58
C ALA A 176 -8.59 6.96 -58.77
N ALA A 177 -7.97 5.93 -59.37
CA ALA A 177 -7.57 4.71 -58.68
C ALA A 177 -6.40 4.95 -57.70
N ALA A 178 -5.38 5.72 -58.10
CA ALA A 178 -4.29 6.12 -57.21
C ALA A 178 -4.78 7.02 -56.05
N ALA A 179 -5.69 7.97 -56.33
CA ALA A 179 -6.32 8.79 -55.28
C ALA A 179 -7.23 7.98 -54.34
N ALA A 180 -7.82 6.88 -54.80
CA ALA A 180 -8.62 5.97 -53.97
C ALA A 180 -7.74 5.06 -53.09
N GLU A 181 -6.57 4.62 -53.57
CA GLU A 181 -5.58 3.91 -52.76
C GLU A 181 -4.93 4.82 -51.71
N ASP A 182 -4.61 6.06 -52.05
CA ASP A 182 -4.09 7.06 -51.09
C ASP A 182 -5.12 7.38 -50.00
N ALA A 183 -6.40 7.51 -50.34
CA ALA A 183 -7.48 7.72 -49.38
C ALA A 183 -7.66 6.51 -48.44
N ALA A 184 -7.53 5.29 -48.95
CA ALA A 184 -7.61 4.07 -48.14
C ALA A 184 -6.41 3.93 -47.19
N GLN A 185 -5.20 4.34 -47.63
CA GLN A 185 -4.01 4.35 -46.78
C GLN A 185 -4.09 5.41 -45.68
N GLU A 186 -4.68 6.58 -45.96
CA GLU A 186 -4.91 7.64 -44.97
C GLU A 186 -5.93 7.21 -43.89
N GLU A 187 -6.97 6.47 -44.26
CA GLU A 187 -7.95 5.90 -43.33
C GLU A 187 -7.30 4.86 -42.39
N ILE A 188 -6.47 3.95 -42.95
CA ILE A 188 -5.71 2.96 -42.18
C ILE A 188 -4.71 3.64 -41.22
N LEU A 189 -4.06 4.73 -41.64
CA LEU A 189 -3.16 5.52 -40.80
C LEU A 189 -3.91 6.21 -39.66
N ARG A 190 -5.08 6.80 -39.91
CA ARG A 190 -5.93 7.39 -38.87
C ARG A 190 -6.34 6.39 -37.81
N ASP A 191 -6.77 5.19 -38.21
CA ASP A 191 -7.20 4.15 -37.26
C ASP A 191 -6.05 3.70 -36.35
N LYS A 192 -4.85 3.53 -36.92
CA LYS A 192 -3.65 3.17 -36.16
C LYS A 192 -3.24 4.26 -35.17
N LEU A 193 -3.16 5.52 -35.61
CA LEU A 193 -2.79 6.64 -34.75
C LEU A 193 -3.82 6.88 -33.64
N THR A 194 -5.11 6.72 -33.94
CA THR A 194 -6.20 6.82 -32.95
C THR A 194 -6.13 5.70 -31.91
N SER A 195 -5.81 4.46 -32.34
CA SER A 195 -5.59 3.34 -31.41
C SER A 195 -4.39 3.58 -30.49
N ILE A 196 -3.31 4.18 -31.00
CA ILE A 196 -2.13 4.53 -30.20
C ILE A 196 -2.48 5.61 -29.17
N LEU A 197 -3.23 6.64 -29.58
CA LEU A 197 -3.70 7.68 -28.68
C LEU A 197 -4.54 7.09 -27.54
N ALA A 198 -5.51 6.21 -27.85
CA ALA A 198 -6.35 5.57 -26.83
C ALA A 198 -5.52 4.76 -25.81
N ALA A 199 -4.52 4.00 -26.28
CA ALA A 199 -3.65 3.21 -25.41
C ALA A 199 -2.77 4.09 -24.50
N ILE A 200 -2.31 5.24 -25.00
CA ILE A 200 -1.51 6.20 -24.23
C ILE A 200 -2.38 6.94 -23.23
N THR A 201 -3.57 7.39 -23.62
CA THR A 201 -4.53 8.03 -22.73
C THR A 201 -4.84 7.14 -21.53
N HIS A 202 -5.10 5.85 -21.76
CA HIS A 202 -5.32 4.89 -20.67
C HIS A 202 -4.10 4.72 -19.75
N LYS A 203 -2.87 4.74 -20.30
CA LYS A 203 -1.64 4.68 -19.50
C LYS A 203 -1.41 5.96 -18.68
N VAL A 204 -1.71 7.12 -19.25
CA VAL A 204 -1.63 8.42 -18.56
C VAL A 204 -2.67 8.49 -17.46
N GLU A 205 -3.92 8.09 -17.71
CA GLU A 205 -4.97 8.02 -16.69
C GLU A 205 -4.58 7.17 -15.49
N LYS A 206 -3.90 6.03 -15.72
CA LYS A 206 -3.38 5.19 -14.64
C LYS A 206 -2.19 5.81 -13.89
N ALA A 207 -1.49 6.76 -14.50
CA ALA A 207 -0.33 7.43 -13.92
C ALA A 207 -0.67 8.74 -13.20
N LEU A 208 -1.85 9.32 -13.47
CA LEU A 208 -2.37 10.55 -12.84
C LEU A 208 -2.66 10.32 -11.34
N GLY A 209 -2.53 11.38 -10.54
CA GLY A 209 -2.87 11.39 -9.10
C GLY A 209 -1.69 11.21 -8.15
N LYS A 210 -0.44 11.38 -8.63
CA LYS A 210 0.76 11.27 -7.78
C LYS A 210 1.37 12.62 -7.42
N ASP A 211 1.29 13.62 -8.30
CA ASP A 211 1.86 14.95 -8.10
C ASP A 211 1.21 15.95 -9.11
N ASP A 212 0.84 17.14 -8.63
CA ASP A 212 0.10 18.13 -9.45
C ASP A 212 0.94 18.69 -10.61
N GLU A 213 2.26 18.88 -10.44
CA GLU A 213 3.14 19.39 -11.51
C GLU A 213 3.42 18.30 -12.56
N TYR A 214 3.61 17.07 -12.10
CA TYR A 214 3.76 15.90 -12.97
C TYR A 214 2.49 15.62 -13.78
N ASP A 215 1.32 15.74 -13.17
CA ASP A 215 0.02 15.55 -13.81
C ASP A 215 -0.25 16.62 -14.87
N VAL A 216 0.18 17.86 -14.64
CA VAL A 216 0.13 18.94 -15.64
C VAL A 216 1.04 18.64 -16.82
N ALA A 217 2.28 18.18 -16.58
CA ALA A 217 3.22 17.83 -17.64
C ALA A 217 2.72 16.66 -18.50
N LEU A 218 2.14 15.62 -17.90
CA LEU A 218 1.54 14.50 -18.63
C LEU A 218 0.35 14.92 -19.50
N LYS A 219 -0.54 15.77 -18.98
CA LYS A 219 -1.69 16.29 -19.73
C LYS A 219 -1.26 17.17 -20.90
N GLN A 220 -0.22 17.99 -20.71
CA GLN A 220 0.32 18.83 -21.77
C GLN A 220 0.99 18.00 -22.88
N GLN A 221 1.66 16.90 -22.55
CA GLN A 221 2.20 15.99 -23.57
C GLN A 221 1.11 15.20 -24.29
N LEU A 222 0.03 14.83 -23.59
CA LEU A 222 -1.11 14.14 -24.20
C LEU A 222 -1.82 15.04 -25.23
N SER A 223 -2.01 16.33 -24.93
CA SER A 223 -2.62 17.26 -25.89
C SER A 223 -1.74 17.52 -27.13
N LEU A 224 -0.41 17.46 -26.99
CA LEU A 224 0.52 17.53 -28.12
C LEU A 224 0.38 16.29 -29.03
N ILE A 225 0.24 15.10 -28.45
CA ILE A 225 -0.01 13.86 -29.22
C ILE A 225 -1.38 13.91 -29.90
N GLU A 226 -2.42 14.37 -29.21
CA GLU A 226 -3.76 14.52 -29.79
C GLU A 226 -3.74 15.46 -31.00
N THR A 227 -2.97 16.55 -30.93
CA THR A 227 -2.77 17.48 -32.05
C THR A 227 -2.01 16.81 -33.21
N ALA A 228 -0.96 16.03 -32.92
CA ALA A 228 -0.19 15.31 -33.94
C ALA A 228 -1.00 14.20 -34.63
N VAL A 229 -1.83 13.48 -33.88
CA VAL A 229 -2.74 12.44 -34.40
C VAL A 229 -3.81 13.04 -35.30
N ASN A 230 -4.41 14.18 -34.89
CA ASN A 230 -5.37 14.91 -35.73
C ASN A 230 -4.74 15.48 -37.00
N ALA A 231 -3.43 15.78 -36.98
CA ALA A 231 -2.66 16.23 -38.12
C ALA A 231 -2.08 15.08 -38.97
N LEU A 232 -2.34 13.82 -38.63
CA LEU A 232 -1.77 12.63 -39.29
C LEU A 232 -0.22 12.61 -39.31
N ASP A 233 0.41 13.27 -38.34
CA ASP A 233 1.86 13.33 -38.21
C ASP A 233 2.37 12.13 -37.39
N ASP A 234 2.81 11.07 -38.08
CA ASP A 234 3.40 9.88 -37.44
C ASP A 234 4.69 10.21 -36.67
N THR A 235 5.52 11.13 -37.19
CA THR A 235 6.78 11.50 -36.53
C THR A 235 6.50 12.26 -35.23
N GLY A 236 5.59 13.24 -35.28
CA GLY A 236 5.13 13.98 -34.11
C GLY A 236 4.47 13.07 -33.07
N THR A 237 3.68 12.10 -33.52
CA THR A 237 3.05 11.10 -32.64
C THR A 237 4.12 10.27 -31.93
N GLN A 238 5.08 9.68 -32.65
CA GLN A 238 6.15 8.86 -32.06
C GLN A 238 7.01 9.63 -31.05
N VAL A 239 7.37 10.88 -31.37
CA VAL A 239 8.13 11.75 -30.45
C VAL A 239 7.34 12.00 -29.17
N GLY A 240 6.04 12.30 -29.28
CA GLY A 240 5.17 12.50 -28.13
C GLY A 240 4.98 11.22 -27.30
N VAL A 241 4.80 10.05 -27.93
CA VAL A 241 4.72 8.75 -27.23
C VAL A 241 5.99 8.51 -26.41
N LYS A 242 7.16 8.74 -27.00
CA LYS A 242 8.46 8.55 -26.34
C LYS A 242 8.64 9.52 -25.18
N ALA A 243 8.19 10.77 -25.32
CA ALA A 243 8.22 11.77 -24.25
C ALA A 243 7.33 11.35 -23.07
N ILE A 244 6.10 10.86 -23.32
CA ILE A 244 5.22 10.36 -22.26
C ILE A 244 5.80 9.13 -21.57
N LEU A 245 6.34 8.17 -22.33
CA LEU A 245 6.98 6.99 -21.73
C LEU A 245 8.21 7.37 -20.88
N ALA A 246 8.98 8.36 -21.30
CA ALA A 246 10.10 8.89 -20.51
C ALA A 246 9.61 9.57 -19.21
N LEU A 247 8.53 10.34 -19.27
CA LEU A 247 7.91 10.93 -18.07
C LEU A 247 7.37 9.85 -17.12
N ILE A 248 6.70 8.83 -17.65
CA ILE A 248 6.22 7.68 -16.87
C ILE A 248 7.38 6.90 -16.24
N ALA A 249 8.52 6.77 -16.92
CA ALA A 249 9.72 6.14 -16.37
C ALA A 249 10.40 7.01 -15.29
N GLN A 250 10.33 8.34 -15.42
CA GLN A 250 10.86 9.31 -14.46
C GLN A 250 9.87 9.65 -13.33
N GLN A 251 8.79 8.87 -13.20
CA GLN A 251 7.73 9.13 -12.24
C GLN A 251 8.31 9.49 -10.86
N PRO A 252 8.00 10.69 -10.33
CA PRO A 252 8.58 11.13 -9.07
C PRO A 252 8.22 10.10 -8.00
N ALA A 253 9.24 9.53 -7.36
CA ALA A 253 9.03 8.62 -6.25
C ALA A 253 8.23 9.37 -5.19
N ALA A 254 7.04 8.84 -4.85
CA ALA A 254 6.14 9.46 -3.88
C ALA A 254 6.95 9.92 -2.66
N LYS A 255 6.93 11.23 -2.39
CA LYS A 255 7.71 11.88 -1.33
C LYS A 255 7.50 11.08 -0.04
N LYS A 256 8.49 10.28 0.36
CA LYS A 256 8.38 9.46 1.56
C LYS A 256 8.40 10.40 2.75
N VAL A 257 7.39 10.31 3.61
CA VAL A 257 7.41 11.02 4.89
C VAL A 257 8.60 10.50 5.67
N ASP A 258 9.44 11.42 6.15
CA ASP A 258 10.54 11.07 7.03
C ASP A 258 9.97 10.60 8.38
N GLN A 259 10.05 9.29 8.61
CA GLN A 259 9.59 8.68 9.86
C GLN A 259 10.37 9.19 11.07
N GLN A 260 11.61 9.62 10.89
CA GLN A 260 12.43 10.18 11.95
C GLN A 260 11.88 11.54 12.39
N GLU A 261 11.39 12.35 11.47
CA GLU A 261 10.73 13.61 11.79
C GLU A 261 9.39 13.41 12.50
N VAL A 262 8.59 12.44 12.07
CA VAL A 262 7.34 12.08 12.75
C VAL A 262 7.61 11.61 14.18
N ALA A 263 8.61 10.75 14.37
CA ALA A 263 9.03 10.29 15.68
C ALA A 263 9.55 11.43 16.56
N ALA A 264 10.30 12.38 15.99
CA ALA A 264 10.77 13.57 16.71
C ALA A 264 9.60 14.46 17.15
N ALA A 265 8.62 14.69 16.29
CA ALA A 265 7.42 15.47 16.62
C ALA A 265 6.58 14.82 17.73
N ILE A 266 6.39 13.49 17.68
CA ILE A 266 5.71 12.73 18.75
C ILE A 266 6.46 12.89 20.08
N LYS A 267 7.79 12.76 20.03
CA LYS A 267 8.64 12.89 21.22
C LYS A 267 8.55 14.30 21.81
N GLU A 268 8.60 15.33 20.98
CA GLU A 268 8.48 16.73 21.41
C GLU A 268 7.14 16.99 22.11
N LEU A 269 6.02 16.60 21.49
CA LEU A 269 4.68 16.74 22.11
C LEU A 269 4.56 15.98 23.44
N THR A 270 5.20 14.81 23.55
CA THR A 270 5.22 14.02 24.79
C THR A 270 6.06 14.71 25.88
N ILE A 271 7.17 15.36 25.52
CA ILE A 271 7.97 16.16 26.44
C ILE A 271 7.13 17.34 26.95
N GLN A 272 6.47 18.07 26.05
CA GLN A 272 5.65 19.23 26.44
C GLN A 272 4.48 18.83 27.36
N ARG A 273 3.86 17.67 27.13
CA ARG A 273 2.87 17.10 28.05
C ARG A 273 3.45 16.88 29.44
N THR A 274 4.59 16.18 29.52
CA THR A 274 5.26 15.87 30.79
C THR A 274 5.65 17.15 31.54
N THR A 275 6.16 18.16 30.82
CA THR A 275 6.50 19.46 31.40
C THR A 275 5.27 20.18 31.94
N ALA A 276 4.16 20.19 31.21
CA ALA A 276 2.90 20.79 31.68
C ALA A 276 2.38 20.07 32.94
N GLU A 277 2.38 18.73 32.95
CA GLU A 277 1.96 17.91 34.10
C GLU A 277 2.86 18.13 35.33
N SER A 278 4.16 18.29 35.12
CA SER A 278 5.12 18.63 36.19
C SER A 278 4.83 20.02 36.79
N ASN A 279 4.61 21.03 35.95
CA ASN A 279 4.27 22.39 36.41
C ASN A 279 2.96 22.42 37.21
N ILE A 280 1.94 21.69 36.74
CA ILE A 280 0.67 21.53 37.48
C ILE A 280 0.94 20.85 38.82
N SER A 281 1.75 19.80 38.87
CA SER A 281 2.09 19.10 40.11
C SER A 281 2.81 20.00 41.13
N SER A 282 3.69 20.89 40.67
CA SER A 282 4.33 21.92 41.50
C SER A 282 3.31 22.92 42.05
N LEU A 283 2.38 23.41 41.22
CA LEU A 283 1.29 24.28 41.67
C LEU A 283 0.40 23.59 42.72
N MET A 284 0.07 22.32 42.52
CA MET A 284 -0.73 21.54 43.45
C MET A 284 -0.02 21.32 44.80
N SER A 285 1.29 21.14 44.77
CA SER A 285 2.12 21.07 45.98
C SER A 285 2.10 22.39 46.75
N SER A 286 2.21 23.52 46.05
CA SER A 286 2.09 24.86 46.65
C SER A 286 0.70 25.11 47.24
N LEU A 287 -0.37 24.71 46.55
CA LEU A 287 -1.75 24.82 47.04
C LEU A 287 -1.97 23.98 48.31
N LYS A 288 -1.40 22.78 48.37
CA LYS A 288 -1.50 21.87 49.54
C LYS A 288 -0.79 22.44 50.78
N ASN A 289 0.29 23.18 50.59
CA ASN A 289 1.08 23.76 51.67
C ASN A 289 0.63 25.19 52.05
N HIS A 290 -0.41 25.72 51.40
CA HIS A 290 -0.90 27.07 51.65
C HIS A 290 -1.63 27.16 53.00
N SER A 291 -1.50 28.31 53.66
CA SER A 291 -2.11 28.57 54.98
C SER A 291 -3.64 28.55 54.92
N ASP A 292 -4.23 29.14 53.87
CA ASP A 292 -5.67 29.14 53.62
C ASP A 292 -6.26 27.71 53.43
N PRO A 293 -7.24 27.29 54.27
CA PRO A 293 -7.96 26.03 54.11
C PRO A 293 -8.63 25.83 52.74
N ARG A 294 -9.08 26.90 52.08
CA ARG A 294 -9.73 26.84 50.77
C ARG A 294 -8.76 26.38 49.68
N MET A 295 -7.53 26.87 49.72
CA MET A 295 -6.46 26.47 48.79
C MET A 295 -6.08 24.99 48.95
N ARG A 296 -6.07 24.51 50.20
CA ARG A 296 -5.86 23.08 50.50
C ARG A 296 -7.00 22.19 50.01
N LEU A 297 -8.25 22.70 50.04
CA LEU A 297 -9.40 21.99 49.50
C LEU A 297 -9.35 21.87 47.96
N ILE A 298 -8.91 22.93 47.27
CA ILE A 298 -8.65 22.92 45.82
C ILE A 298 -7.54 21.91 45.50
N ALA A 299 -6.47 21.87 46.30
CA ALA A 299 -5.39 20.89 46.14
C ALA A 299 -5.89 19.44 46.29
N ALA A 300 -6.70 19.18 47.33
CA ALA A 300 -7.18 17.84 47.67
C ALA A 300 -8.16 17.27 46.65
N LYS A 301 -8.96 18.13 46.01
CA LYS A 301 -9.91 17.71 44.98
C LYS A 301 -9.28 17.60 43.58
N GLY A 302 -8.05 18.09 43.36
CA GLY A 302 -7.37 18.07 42.08
C GLY A 302 -7.95 19.06 41.06
N PRO A 303 -7.15 19.64 40.14
CA PRO A 303 -7.70 20.59 39.17
C PRO A 303 -8.70 19.91 38.22
N SER A 304 -8.49 18.64 37.88
CA SER A 304 -9.41 17.83 37.07
C SER A 304 -10.62 17.32 37.85
N ALA A 305 -10.45 16.70 39.03
CA ALA A 305 -11.56 16.14 39.79
C ALA A 305 -12.38 17.18 40.62
N ALA A 306 -11.83 18.36 40.93
CA ALA A 306 -12.56 19.43 41.60
C ALA A 306 -13.42 20.26 40.65
N LEU A 307 -13.08 20.29 39.35
CA LEU A 307 -13.66 21.22 38.38
C LEU A 307 -14.29 20.54 37.15
N LEU A 308 -13.86 19.34 36.72
CA LEU A 308 -14.31 18.72 35.45
C LEU A 308 -14.49 17.18 35.42
N GLY A 309 -14.10 16.42 36.45
CA GLY A 309 -14.12 14.95 36.41
C GLY A 309 -12.89 14.33 35.72
N ASN A 310 -12.84 12.99 35.68
CA ASN A 310 -11.66 12.11 35.54
C ASN A 310 -10.72 12.26 34.30
N ALA A 311 -10.76 13.34 33.51
CA ALA A 311 -9.83 13.56 32.41
C ALA A 311 -8.73 14.57 32.80
N SER A 312 -7.45 14.28 32.49
CA SER A 312 -6.38 15.28 32.54
C SER A 312 -6.67 16.41 31.54
N LEU A 313 -6.25 17.64 31.86
CA LEU A 313 -6.52 18.88 31.11
C LEU A 313 -6.23 18.84 29.61
N LEU A 314 -5.34 17.95 29.18
CA LEU A 314 -4.95 17.77 27.77
C LEU A 314 -5.31 16.37 27.24
N GLN A 315 -5.78 15.50 28.12
CA GLN A 315 -6.08 14.09 27.84
C GLN A 315 -7.33 14.01 26.96
N GLY A 316 -7.25 13.25 25.88
CA GLY A 316 -8.25 13.27 24.80
C GLY A 316 -7.81 14.13 23.61
N ASN A 317 -7.74 15.45 23.75
CA ASN A 317 -7.41 16.33 22.61
C ASN A 317 -5.97 16.18 22.12
N LEU A 318 -4.99 16.11 23.04
CA LEU A 318 -3.60 15.86 22.65
C LEU A 318 -3.39 14.42 22.16
N ASP A 319 -4.12 13.46 22.73
CA ASP A 319 -4.05 12.06 22.31
C ASP A 319 -4.61 11.87 20.89
N LEU A 320 -5.64 12.64 20.51
CA LEU A 320 -6.15 12.69 19.14
C LEU A 320 -5.10 13.23 18.17
N VAL A 321 -4.40 14.31 18.51
CA VAL A 321 -3.29 14.83 17.68
C VAL A 321 -2.17 13.80 17.53
N LEU A 322 -1.75 13.16 18.62
CA LEU A 322 -0.70 12.14 18.58
C LEU A 322 -1.11 10.91 17.76
N ARG A 323 -2.37 10.48 17.86
CA ARG A 323 -2.92 9.38 17.06
C ARG A 323 -2.96 9.74 15.58
N ASP A 324 -3.46 10.91 15.24
CA ASP A 324 -3.59 11.34 13.85
C ASP A 324 -2.23 11.64 13.22
N LEU A 325 -1.24 12.08 14.01
CA LEU A 325 0.15 12.24 13.59
C LEU A 325 0.80 10.88 13.24
N LYS A 326 0.59 9.86 14.08
CA LYS A 326 1.04 8.49 13.77
C LYS A 326 0.35 7.96 12.52
N ALA A 327 -0.95 8.21 12.36
CA ALA A 327 -1.69 7.82 11.16
C ALA A 327 -1.16 8.53 9.91
N TRP A 328 -0.81 9.81 9.99
CA TRP A 328 -0.23 10.57 8.89
C TRP A 328 1.16 10.04 8.50
N GLY A 329 2.02 9.76 9.48
CA GLY A 329 3.33 9.17 9.26
C GLY A 329 3.25 7.79 8.61
N GLY A 330 2.28 6.95 9.02
CA GLY A 330 2.09 5.60 8.47
C GLY A 330 1.27 5.53 7.18
N ALA A 331 0.66 6.63 6.72
CA ALA A 331 -0.27 6.61 5.60
C ALA A 331 0.46 6.45 4.24
N PRO A 332 -0.12 5.64 3.32
CA PRO A 332 0.33 5.61 1.93
C PRO A 332 0.03 6.96 1.24
N ALA A 333 0.76 7.28 0.18
CA ALA A 333 0.79 8.62 -0.41
C ALA A 333 -0.59 9.11 -0.90
N ASP A 334 -1.40 8.20 -1.44
CA ASP A 334 -2.77 8.41 -1.91
C ASP A 334 -3.74 8.81 -0.80
N LYS A 335 -3.54 8.31 0.43
CA LYS A 335 -4.41 8.61 1.59
C LYS A 335 -3.87 9.75 2.45
N ARG A 336 -2.62 10.17 2.23
CA ARG A 336 -1.93 11.16 3.06
C ARG A 336 -2.63 12.52 3.12
N PRO A 337 -3.16 13.11 2.01
CA PRO A 337 -3.88 14.38 2.08
C PRO A 337 -5.14 14.30 2.96
N ALA A 338 -5.88 13.19 2.86
CA ALA A 338 -7.07 12.97 3.67
C ALA A 338 -6.73 12.84 5.17
N VAL A 339 -5.61 12.18 5.50
CA VAL A 339 -5.13 12.04 6.89
C VAL A 339 -4.54 13.36 7.40
N ALA A 340 -3.85 14.13 6.57
CA ALA A 340 -3.35 15.47 6.92
C ALA A 340 -4.50 16.43 7.25
N LYS A 341 -5.62 16.35 6.53
CA LYS A 341 -6.84 17.10 6.84
C LYS A 341 -7.45 16.73 8.19
N LYS A 342 -7.41 15.43 8.57
CA LYS A 342 -7.85 14.99 9.89
C LYS A 342 -6.91 15.50 11.00
N LEU A 343 -5.61 15.40 10.78
CA LEU A 343 -4.60 15.88 11.70
C LEU A 343 -4.71 17.39 11.95
N SER A 344 -4.83 18.20 10.90
CA SER A 344 -5.08 19.64 11.03
C SER A 344 -6.38 19.96 11.77
N ALA A 345 -7.47 19.21 11.54
CA ALA A 345 -8.71 19.37 12.31
C ALA A 345 -8.52 19.05 13.81
N SER A 346 -7.75 18.01 14.14
CA SER A 346 -7.39 17.67 15.52
C SER A 346 -6.52 18.73 16.18
N ILE A 347 -5.57 19.32 15.44
CA ILE A 347 -4.74 20.45 15.91
C ILE A 347 -5.62 21.67 16.18
N ALA A 348 -6.53 22.03 15.26
CA ALA A 348 -7.46 23.14 15.44
C ALA A 348 -8.36 22.93 16.68
N THR A 349 -8.83 21.70 16.89
CA THR A 349 -9.64 21.34 18.07
C THR A 349 -8.84 21.54 19.37
N LEU A 350 -7.58 21.09 19.40
CA LEU A 350 -6.70 21.27 20.56
C LEU A 350 -6.39 22.75 20.82
N ASN A 351 -6.10 23.54 19.78
CA ASN A 351 -5.88 24.99 19.91
C ASN A 351 -7.12 25.71 20.44
N SER A 352 -8.30 25.42 19.89
CA SER A 352 -9.56 25.99 20.37
C SER A 352 -9.84 25.61 21.82
N HIS A 353 -9.55 24.37 22.23
CA HIS A 353 -9.65 23.95 23.62
C HIS A 353 -8.69 24.75 24.51
N MET A 354 -7.42 24.87 24.12
CA MET A 354 -6.43 25.64 24.87
C MET A 354 -6.80 27.12 25.02
N GLU A 355 -7.46 27.72 24.03
CA GLU A 355 -7.90 29.13 24.09
C GLU A 355 -9.14 29.32 24.96
N SER A 356 -10.16 28.47 24.76
CA SER A 356 -11.48 28.59 25.39
C SER A 356 -11.56 28.07 26.82
N ASP A 357 -10.65 27.17 27.22
CA ASP A 357 -10.70 26.55 28.53
C ASP A 357 -10.30 27.53 29.65
N ASN A 358 -11.30 27.87 30.47
CA ASN A 358 -11.14 28.77 31.61
C ASN A 358 -10.18 28.23 32.67
N LEU A 359 -10.08 26.91 32.81
CA LEU A 359 -9.19 26.27 33.77
C LEU A 359 -7.73 26.41 33.34
N ILE A 360 -7.41 26.23 32.05
CA ILE A 360 -6.08 26.51 31.52
C ILE A 360 -5.70 27.97 31.78
N ASN A 361 -6.61 28.91 31.54
CA ASN A 361 -6.38 30.33 31.82
C ASN A 361 -6.11 30.59 33.32
N LEU A 362 -6.87 29.95 34.22
CA LEU A 362 -6.69 30.08 35.67
C LEU A 362 -5.38 29.45 36.16
N LEU A 363 -4.94 28.35 35.54
CA LEU A 363 -3.66 27.71 35.84
C LEU A 363 -2.48 28.59 35.41
N GLU A 364 -2.50 29.13 34.20
CA GLU A 364 -1.42 30.01 33.69
C GLU A 364 -1.39 31.37 34.41
N LYS A 365 -2.55 31.91 34.78
CA LYS A 365 -2.68 33.20 35.50
C LYS A 365 -3.04 32.99 36.98
N ASN A 366 -2.39 32.03 37.64
CA ASN A 366 -2.69 31.77 39.04
C ASN A 366 -2.17 32.89 39.96
N PRO A 367 -2.91 33.22 41.03
CA PRO A 367 -2.54 34.28 41.97
C PRO A 367 -1.41 33.89 42.93
N LEU A 368 -0.91 32.64 42.86
CA LEU A 368 0.12 32.11 43.77
C LEU A 368 1.55 32.37 43.28
N GLY A 369 1.71 32.98 42.10
CA GLY A 369 3.02 33.28 41.52
C GLY A 369 3.80 32.04 41.05
N VAL A 370 3.16 30.87 40.97
CA VAL A 370 3.78 29.65 40.42
C VAL A 370 3.65 29.70 38.91
N SER A 371 4.75 29.71 38.16
CA SER A 371 4.65 29.73 36.69
C SER A 371 4.16 28.37 36.17
N VAL A 372 3.01 28.36 35.49
CA VAL A 372 2.51 27.20 34.75
C VAL A 372 2.39 27.64 33.29
N SER A 373 3.20 27.04 32.41
CA SER A 373 3.17 27.31 30.97
C SER A 373 2.62 26.09 30.24
N ILE A 374 1.46 26.23 29.60
CA ILE A 374 0.76 25.14 28.89
C ILE A 374 0.57 25.51 27.42
N LYS A 375 -0.04 26.66 27.14
CA LYS A 375 -0.47 27.04 25.78
C LYS A 375 0.70 27.27 24.84
N LYS A 376 1.64 28.14 25.24
CA LYS A 376 2.74 28.60 24.39
C LYS A 376 3.63 27.46 23.86
N PRO A 377 4.17 26.56 24.70
CA PRO A 377 5.04 25.49 24.20
C PRO A 377 4.30 24.51 23.28
N ILE A 378 3.07 24.12 23.64
CA ILE A 378 2.27 23.20 22.83
C ILE A 378 1.89 23.85 21.50
N ALA A 379 1.40 25.10 21.50
CA ALA A 379 1.07 25.82 20.28
C ALA A 379 2.26 26.00 19.34
N SER A 380 3.47 26.20 19.87
CA SER A 380 4.69 26.26 19.06
C SER A 380 4.96 24.94 18.35
N ALA A 381 4.92 23.82 19.09
CA ALA A 381 5.14 22.49 18.53
C ALA A 381 4.06 22.12 17.49
N LEU A 382 2.81 22.52 17.71
CA LEU A 382 1.71 22.30 16.76
C LEU A 382 1.88 23.13 15.48
N LYS A 383 2.34 24.39 15.59
CA LYS A 383 2.58 25.25 14.43
C LYS A 383 3.69 24.70 13.52
N ASP A 384 4.79 24.23 14.12
CA ASP A 384 5.87 23.58 13.37
C ASP A 384 5.36 22.32 12.65
N LEU A 385 4.41 21.62 13.26
CA LEU A 385 3.77 20.45 12.69
C LEU A 385 2.83 20.79 11.54
N GLU A 386 2.01 21.83 11.67
CA GLU A 386 1.13 22.34 10.60
C GLU A 386 1.91 22.76 9.35
N GLN A 387 3.08 23.37 9.52
CA GLN A 387 3.97 23.72 8.40
C GLN A 387 4.47 22.49 7.66
N LYS A 388 4.74 21.38 8.36
CA LYS A 388 5.26 20.14 7.78
C LYS A 388 4.21 19.32 7.05
N ILE A 389 2.94 19.41 7.45
CA ILE A 389 1.84 18.66 6.83
C ILE A 389 1.15 19.40 5.68
N SER A 390 1.44 20.69 5.49
CA SER A 390 0.90 21.52 4.40
C SER A 390 1.70 21.39 3.09
N VAL A 391 2.65 20.46 3.04
CA VAL A 391 3.50 20.10 1.89
C VAL A 391 3.06 18.72 1.39
#